data_AF-A0A9D7NWE5-F1
#
_entry.id   AF-A0A9D7NWE5-F1
#
_cell.length_a   1.000
_cell.length_b   1.000
_cell.length_c   1.000
_cell.angle_alpha   90.00
_cell.angle_beta   90.00
_cell.angle_gamma   90.00
#
_symmetry.space_group_name_H-M   'P 1'
#
loop_
_entity.id
_entity.type
_entity.pdbx_description
1 polymer ?
#
loop_
_entity_poly.entity_id
_entity_poly.type
_entity_poly.pdbx_seq_one_letter_code
_entity_poly.pdbx_strand_id
1 'polypeptide(L)'
;MQHRDPGADHHAERQQHYDDQCVRHVHWSENGTTYTQSGTYTSVTGCNTETLVLTITPSANNTTTISACDTYTWSENGTTYTQSGTYTSVTGCNTETLVLTITPSTNNTTTISACDSYTWSENGTTYTTSGTYTSVTGCSTGDPGADHHAEHQHHHHDQCVRHATTGRSTTRPTPRAVPTRV
;
A
#
# COMPACT_ATOMS: atom_id res chain seq x y z
N MET A 1 34.03 46.69 37.84
CA MET A 1 35.28 46.32 37.15
C MET A 1 35.22 44.83 36.87
N GLN A 2 35.36 44.47 35.58
CA GLN A 2 35.88 43.23 34.98
C GLN A 2 35.66 41.90 35.76
N HIS A 3 35.12 40.85 35.15
CA HIS A 3 35.74 40.17 34.02
C HIS A 3 34.67 39.33 33.29
N ARG A 4 34.58 39.47 31.97
CA ARG A 4 34.01 38.43 31.11
C ARG A 4 35.12 37.40 30.93
N ASP A 5 34.82 36.12 31.13
CA ASP A 5 35.56 35.07 30.47
C ASP A 5 34.65 34.18 29.61
N PRO A 6 35.18 33.70 28.47
CA PRO A 6 34.46 33.06 27.39
C PRO A 6 34.65 31.54 27.42
N GLY A 7 33.85 30.81 26.65
CA GLY A 7 34.03 29.37 26.48
C GLY A 7 32.74 28.62 26.71
N ALA A 8 31.74 28.90 25.87
CA ALA A 8 30.76 27.89 25.54
C ALA A 8 31.51 26.82 24.71
N ASP A 9 32.18 25.91 25.40
CA ASP A 9 32.74 24.71 24.79
C ASP A 9 31.58 23.88 24.27
N HIS A 10 31.41 23.99 22.95
CA HIS A 10 30.45 23.29 22.11
C HIS A 10 30.82 21.80 21.96
N HIS A 11 31.30 21.16 23.03
CA HIS A 11 31.62 19.74 23.08
C HIS A 11 30.42 18.96 23.61
N ALA A 12 29.43 18.72 22.74
CA ALA A 12 28.69 17.46 22.63
C ALA A 12 27.40 17.65 21.82
N GLU A 13 27.51 17.78 20.50
CA GLU A 13 26.46 17.25 19.59
C GLU A 13 26.78 15.82 19.12
N ARG A 14 27.65 15.12 19.87
CA ARG A 14 27.63 13.66 19.91
C ARG A 14 26.39 13.23 20.69
N GLN A 15 25.25 13.27 20.01
CA GLN A 15 24.21 12.24 20.06
C GLN A 15 23.14 12.59 19.00
N GLN A 16 23.51 12.61 17.72
CA GLN A 16 22.46 12.35 16.72
C GLN A 16 22.03 10.91 16.97
N HIS A 17 20.80 10.78 17.48
CA HIS A 17 20.09 9.56 17.83
C HIS A 17 20.69 8.31 17.21
N TYR A 18 21.24 7.45 18.06
CA TYR A 18 21.56 6.06 17.68
C TYR A 18 20.28 5.24 17.37
N ASP A 19 19.11 5.86 17.44
CA ASP A 19 17.79 5.29 17.15
C ASP A 19 17.25 5.66 15.76
N ASP A 20 17.91 6.56 15.01
CA ASP A 20 17.50 6.93 13.65
C ASP A 20 18.64 6.58 12.68
N GLN A 21 18.62 5.34 12.17
CA GLN A 21 19.68 4.72 11.35
C GLN A 21 19.91 5.41 9.98
N CYS A 22 19.23 6.53 9.71
CA CYS A 22 19.15 7.17 8.41
C CYS A 22 19.84 8.54 8.41
N VAL A 23 21.15 8.51 8.69
CA VAL A 23 22.00 9.69 8.57
C VAL A 23 22.09 10.07 7.09
N ARG A 24 21.51 11.22 6.74
CA ARG A 24 21.46 11.75 5.36
C ARG A 24 22.55 12.76 5.06
N HIS A 25 23.12 13.39 6.09
CA HIS A 25 24.31 14.23 6.00
C HIS A 25 24.94 14.39 7.38
N VAL A 26 26.24 14.69 7.42
CA VAL A 26 26.96 15.02 8.65
C VAL A 26 27.74 16.32 8.43
N HIS A 27 27.50 17.31 9.28
CA HIS A 27 28.33 18.49 9.32
C HIS A 27 29.55 18.23 10.19
N TRP A 28 30.75 18.44 9.64
CA TRP A 28 32.00 18.23 10.35
C TRP A 28 32.63 19.55 10.76
N SER A 29 32.65 19.79 12.08
CA SER A 29 33.19 21.01 12.68
C SER A 29 34.67 21.25 12.37
N GLU A 30 35.46 20.19 12.19
CA GLU A 30 36.92 20.29 12.00
C GLU A 30 37.35 20.92 10.67
N ASN A 31 36.45 20.97 9.69
CA ASN A 31 36.71 21.63 8.42
C ASN A 31 35.51 22.43 7.88
N GLY A 32 34.47 22.59 8.70
CA GLY A 32 33.22 23.28 8.35
C GLY A 32 32.46 22.69 7.16
N THR A 33 32.74 21.44 6.77
CA THR A 33 32.15 20.81 5.58
C THR A 33 30.99 19.90 5.95
N THR A 34 29.94 19.91 5.15
CA THR A 34 28.84 18.93 5.25
C THR A 34 29.07 17.80 4.26
N TYR A 35 29.18 16.58 4.77
CA TYR A 35 29.32 15.37 3.98
C TYR A 35 27.97 14.67 3.78
N THR A 36 27.73 14.22 2.56
CA THR A 36 26.52 13.49 2.15
C THR A 36 26.82 12.08 1.65
N GLN A 37 28.08 11.65 1.69
CA GLN A 37 28.52 10.33 1.28
C GLN A 37 29.36 9.66 2.36
N SER A 38 29.34 8.33 2.39
CA SER A 38 30.24 7.53 3.23
C SER A 38 31.69 7.73 2.79
N GLY A 39 32.62 7.72 3.74
CA GLY A 39 34.02 7.90 3.45
C GLY A 39 34.88 8.03 4.69
N THR A 40 36.19 8.04 4.48
CA THR A 40 37.16 8.45 5.49
C THR A 40 37.66 9.83 5.11
N TYR A 41 37.43 10.80 5.98
CA TYR A 41 37.81 12.20 5.80
C TYR A 41 38.86 12.59 6.83
N THR A 42 39.82 13.40 6.42
CA THR A 42 40.88 13.88 7.31
C THR A 42 40.96 15.40 7.26
N SER A 43 41.17 16.02 8.42
CA SER A 43 41.38 17.46 8.55
C SER A 43 42.69 17.66 9.29
N VAL A 44 43.53 18.54 8.77
CA VAL A 44 44.82 18.86 9.36
C VAL A 44 44.82 20.32 9.74
N THR A 45 44.90 20.59 11.05
CA THR A 45 44.98 21.95 11.58
C THR A 45 46.27 22.05 12.39
N GLY A 46 47.26 22.76 11.84
CA GLY A 46 48.61 22.81 12.42
C GLY A 46 49.31 21.45 12.32
N CYS A 47 49.73 20.90 13.46
CA CYS A 47 50.34 19.56 13.56
C CYS A 47 49.34 18.46 13.97
N ASN A 48 48.05 18.80 14.12
CA ASN A 48 47.02 17.84 14.52
C ASN A 48 46.31 17.31 13.27
N THR A 49 46.10 15.99 13.22
CA THR A 49 45.32 15.33 12.17
C THR A 49 44.13 14.63 12.79
N GLU A 50 42.93 15.08 12.44
CA GLU A 50 41.67 14.45 12.84
C GLU A 50 41.16 13.58 11.70
N THR A 51 40.60 12.42 12.04
CA THR A 51 40.03 11.47 11.06
C THR A 51 38.56 11.21 11.38
N LEU A 52 37.69 11.48 10.43
CA LEU A 52 36.27 11.14 10.45
C LEU A 52 36.03 9.91 9.58
N VAL A 53 35.60 8.80 10.18
CA VAL A 53 35.04 7.66 9.45
C VAL A 53 33.53 7.81 9.44
N LEU A 54 32.98 8.15 8.28
CA LEU A 54 31.56 8.41 8.07
C LEU A 54 30.91 7.27 7.31
N THR A 55 29.81 6.74 7.87
CA THR A 55 28.89 5.82 7.18
C THR A 55 27.54 6.51 7.04
N ILE A 56 27.08 6.68 5.80
CA ILE A 56 25.77 7.20 5.42
C ILE A 56 24.96 6.07 4.79
N THR A 57 23.79 5.81 5.37
CA THR A 57 22.81 4.86 4.82
C THR A 57 21.76 5.65 4.07
N PRO A 58 21.70 5.58 2.73
CA PRO A 58 20.68 6.29 1.96
C PRO A 58 19.28 5.78 2.31
N SER A 59 18.31 6.69 2.27
CA SER A 59 16.89 6.33 2.37
C SER A 59 16.27 6.29 0.98
N ALA A 60 15.48 5.27 0.71
CA ALA A 60 14.61 5.20 -0.45
C ALA A 60 13.15 5.38 -0.03
N ASN A 61 12.36 6.00 -0.91
CA ASN A 61 10.91 6.05 -0.76
C ASN A 61 10.30 5.60 -2.08
N ASN A 62 9.56 4.49 -2.05
CA ASN A 62 8.91 3.94 -3.23
C ASN A 62 7.40 3.84 -2.97
N THR A 63 6.62 4.02 -4.04
CA THR A 63 5.16 3.90 -3.98
C THR A 63 4.70 2.91 -5.03
N THR A 64 3.92 1.92 -4.60
CA THR A 64 3.31 0.90 -5.44
C THR A 64 1.79 1.05 -5.36
N THR A 65 1.11 1.08 -6.51
CA THR A 65 -0.35 1.16 -6.59
C THR A 65 -0.90 -0.16 -7.11
N ILE A 66 -1.78 -0.81 -6.35
CA ILE A 66 -2.32 -2.14 -6.69
C ILE A 66 -3.83 -2.15 -6.56
N SER A 67 -4.47 -2.82 -7.50
CA SER A 67 -5.88 -3.20 -7.41
C SER A 67 -6.00 -4.71 -7.30
N ALA A 68 -6.73 -5.19 -6.28
CA ALA A 68 -6.94 -6.62 -6.03
C ALA A 68 -8.39 -6.90 -5.60
N CYS A 69 -8.74 -8.19 -5.58
CA CYS A 69 -10.10 -8.64 -5.29
C CYS A 69 -10.11 -9.44 -4.01
N ASP A 70 -11.03 -9.09 -3.13
CA ASP A 70 -11.18 -9.61 -1.76
C ASP A 70 -9.98 -9.36 -0.83
N THR A 71 -8.78 -9.79 -1.22
CA THR A 71 -7.57 -9.73 -0.41
C THR A 71 -6.33 -9.45 -1.25
N TYR A 72 -5.31 -8.87 -0.61
CA TYR A 72 -3.98 -8.71 -1.18
C TYR A 72 -2.92 -8.96 -0.10
N THR A 73 -1.92 -9.79 -0.38
CA THR A 73 -0.79 -10.00 0.53
C THR A 73 0.39 -9.19 0.04
N TRP A 74 0.84 -8.24 0.85
CA TRP A 74 1.95 -7.38 0.46
C TRP A 74 3.28 -8.04 0.80
N SER A 75 4.11 -8.27 -0.21
CA SER A 75 5.41 -8.94 -0.07
C SER A 75 6.38 -8.20 0.86
N GLU A 76 6.25 -6.88 0.99
CA GLU A 76 7.20 -6.07 1.77
C GLU A 76 7.08 -6.30 3.28
N ASN A 77 5.89 -6.61 3.78
CA ASN A 77 5.68 -6.87 5.21
C ASN A 77 4.97 -8.19 5.51
N GLY A 78 4.63 -8.98 4.48
CA GLY A 78 3.91 -10.24 4.59
C GLY A 78 2.47 -10.13 5.07
N THR A 79 1.91 -8.93 5.19
CA THR A 79 0.56 -8.71 5.73
C THR A 79 -0.49 -8.87 4.64
N THR A 80 -1.55 -9.62 4.96
CA THR A 80 -2.74 -9.73 4.10
C THR A 80 -3.75 -8.63 4.44
N TYR A 81 -4.05 -7.80 3.45
CA TYR A 81 -5.02 -6.72 3.52
C TYR A 81 -6.33 -7.13 2.86
N THR A 82 -7.44 -6.75 3.47
CA THR A 82 -8.82 -7.01 2.99
C THR A 82 -9.61 -5.74 2.76
N GLN A 83 -8.97 -4.58 2.94
CA GLN A 83 -9.57 -3.26 2.78
C GLN A 83 -8.67 -2.40 1.92
N SER A 84 -9.27 -1.48 1.17
CA SER A 84 -8.55 -0.43 0.47
C SER A 84 -7.89 0.53 1.46
N GLY A 85 -6.76 1.10 1.08
CA GLY A 85 -6.06 2.07 1.91
C GLY A 85 -4.65 2.36 1.42
N THR A 86 -4.00 3.27 2.13
CA THR A 86 -2.57 3.53 1.99
C THR A 86 -1.85 2.90 3.16
N TYR A 87 -0.91 2.00 2.86
CA TYR A 87 -0.11 1.28 3.84
C TYR A 87 1.36 1.63 3.67
N THR A 88 2.11 1.64 4.77
CA THR A 88 3.55 1.88 4.73
C THR A 88 4.29 0.77 5.46
N SER A 89 5.49 0.45 4.99
CA SER A 89 6.44 -0.45 5.63
C SER A 89 7.79 0.21 5.61
N VAL A 90 8.48 0.18 6.75
CA VAL A 90 9.82 0.74 6.89
C VAL A 90 10.78 -0.40 7.17
N THR A 91 11.69 -0.64 6.23
CA THR A 91 12.75 -1.65 6.34
C THR A 91 14.10 -0.93 6.30
N GLY A 92 14.75 -0.83 7.46
CA GLY A 92 15.96 -0.01 7.60
C GLY A 92 15.65 1.46 7.31
N CYS A 93 16.30 2.04 6.28
CA CYS A 93 16.07 3.42 5.84
C CYS A 93 15.13 3.56 4.65
N ASN A 94 14.56 2.45 4.20
CA ASN A 94 13.66 2.45 3.06
C ASN A 94 12.23 2.47 3.56
N THR A 95 11.43 3.38 3.01
CA THR A 95 9.98 3.43 3.22
C THR A 95 9.30 3.00 1.94
N GLU A 96 8.56 1.92 2.02
CA GLU A 96 7.71 1.42 0.94
C GLU A 96 6.27 1.85 1.24
N THR A 97 5.57 2.38 0.24
CA THR A 97 4.17 2.82 0.33
C THR A 97 3.34 2.00 -0.63
N LEU A 98 2.27 1.37 -0.13
CA LEU A 98 1.29 0.64 -0.91
C LEU A 98 -0.02 1.45 -0.95
N VAL A 99 -0.46 1.84 -2.14
CA VAL A 99 -1.80 2.37 -2.39
C VAL A 99 -2.66 1.22 -2.91
N LEU A 100 -3.49 0.65 -2.05
CA LEU A 100 -4.27 -0.55 -2.33
C LEU A 100 -5.74 -0.21 -2.56
N THR A 101 -6.29 -0.71 -3.66
CA THR A 101 -7.74 -0.77 -3.91
C THR A 101 -8.20 -2.21 -3.86
N ILE A 102 -9.04 -2.54 -2.86
CA ILE A 102 -9.73 -3.83 -2.77
C ILE A 102 -11.15 -3.67 -3.30
N THR A 103 -11.49 -4.46 -4.32
CA THR A 103 -12.87 -4.66 -4.77
C THR A 103 -13.40 -5.95 -4.12
N PRO A 104 -14.36 -5.86 -3.18
CA PRO A 104 -14.98 -7.04 -2.60
C PRO A 104 -15.75 -7.80 -3.67
N SER A 105 -15.58 -9.12 -3.73
CA SER A 105 -16.46 -9.98 -4.50
C SER A 105 -17.86 -9.92 -3.91
N THR A 106 -18.86 -9.79 -4.79
CA THR A 106 -20.26 -9.93 -4.40
C THR A 106 -20.79 -11.19 -5.05
N ASN A 107 -21.24 -12.14 -4.22
CA ASN A 107 -21.91 -13.33 -4.70
C ASN A 107 -23.41 -13.06 -4.72
N ASN A 108 -23.97 -12.94 -5.93
CA ASN A 108 -25.40 -12.88 -6.14
C ASN A 108 -25.85 -14.17 -6.84
N THR A 109 -26.88 -14.82 -6.30
CA THR A 109 -27.52 -15.96 -6.96
C THR A 109 -28.83 -15.49 -7.55
N THR A 110 -29.04 -15.71 -8.85
CA THR A 110 -30.30 -15.42 -9.52
C THR A 110 -30.82 -16.71 -10.15
N THR A 111 -32.05 -17.08 -9.80
CA THR A 111 -32.74 -18.23 -10.39
C THR A 111 -33.64 -17.75 -11.51
N ILE A 112 -33.45 -18.28 -12.72
CA ILE A 112 -34.19 -17.87 -13.91
C ILE A 112 -34.73 -19.10 -14.62
N SER A 113 -36.00 -19.02 -15.01
CA SER A 113 -36.65 -20.00 -15.88
C SER A 113 -36.95 -19.36 -17.23
N ALA A 114 -36.45 -19.96 -18.30
CA ALA A 114 -36.70 -19.55 -19.69
C ALA A 114 -37.15 -20.77 -20.52
N CYS A 115 -37.94 -20.52 -21.57
CA CYS A 115 -38.51 -21.60 -22.39
C CYS A 115 -37.51 -22.20 -23.39
N ASP A 116 -36.69 -21.36 -24.03
CA ASP A 116 -35.77 -21.77 -25.09
C ASP A 116 -34.31 -21.37 -24.79
N SER A 117 -34.09 -20.11 -24.45
CA SER A 117 -32.75 -19.60 -24.12
C SER A 117 -32.82 -18.42 -23.17
N TYR A 118 -31.75 -18.18 -22.44
CA TYR A 118 -31.57 -17.02 -21.58
C TYR A 118 -30.22 -16.36 -21.82
N THR A 119 -30.20 -15.07 -22.13
CA THR A 119 -28.96 -14.27 -22.18
C THR A 119 -28.73 -13.62 -20.83
N TRP A 120 -27.62 -13.94 -20.18
CA TRP A 120 -27.28 -13.38 -18.89
C TRP A 120 -26.61 -12.02 -19.05
N SER A 121 -27.24 -10.96 -18.53
CA SER A 121 -26.76 -9.57 -18.63
C SER A 121 -25.35 -9.36 -18.05
N GLU A 122 -24.96 -10.16 -17.06
CA GLU A 122 -23.72 -9.96 -16.31
C GLU A 122 -22.47 -10.39 -17.07
N ASN A 123 -22.60 -11.29 -18.04
CA ASN A 123 -21.49 -11.75 -18.88
C ASN A 123 -21.81 -11.75 -20.39
N GLY A 124 -23.02 -11.34 -20.79
CA GLY A 124 -23.46 -11.32 -22.17
C GLY A 124 -23.63 -12.70 -22.83
N THR A 125 -23.55 -13.80 -22.08
CA THR A 125 -23.58 -15.16 -22.62
C THR A 125 -25.01 -15.69 -22.73
N THR A 126 -25.35 -16.31 -23.86
CA THR A 126 -26.64 -16.98 -24.07
C THR A 126 -26.56 -18.47 -23.71
N TYR A 127 -27.45 -18.89 -22.82
CA TYR A 127 -27.58 -20.26 -22.35
C TYR A 127 -28.83 -20.91 -22.93
N THR A 128 -28.69 -22.08 -23.55
CA THR A 128 -29.78 -22.89 -24.13
C THR A 128 -30.02 -24.19 -23.35
N THR A 129 -29.19 -24.47 -22.35
CA THR A 129 -29.26 -25.67 -21.51
C THR A 129 -29.40 -25.28 -20.05
N SER A 130 -30.20 -26.03 -19.29
CA SER A 130 -30.33 -25.84 -17.85
C SER A 130 -28.99 -26.13 -17.14
N GLY A 131 -28.64 -25.30 -16.16
CA GLY A 131 -27.38 -25.43 -15.44
C GLY A 131 -27.17 -24.31 -14.43
N THR A 132 -26.12 -24.44 -13.62
CA THR A 132 -25.63 -23.39 -12.73
C THR A 132 -24.43 -22.72 -13.39
N TYR A 133 -24.53 -21.42 -13.62
CA TYR A 133 -23.49 -20.63 -14.26
C TYR A 133 -22.95 -19.58 -13.29
N THR A 134 -21.66 -19.27 -13.39
CA THR A 134 -20.98 -18.27 -12.55
C THR A 134 -20.24 -17.28 -13.45
N SER A 135 -20.18 -16.02 -13.00
CA SER A 135 -19.44 -14.94 -13.66
C SER A 135 -18.85 -14.06 -12.58
N VAL A 136 -17.63 -13.58 -12.81
CA VAL A 136 -16.92 -12.64 -11.94
C VAL A 136 -16.82 -11.33 -12.71
N THR A 137 -17.48 -10.28 -12.22
CA THR A 137 -17.50 -8.95 -12.85
C THR A 137 -16.88 -7.93 -11.91
N GLY A 138 -16.01 -7.03 -12.42
CA GLY A 138 -15.42 -5.92 -11.65
C GLY A 138 -14.09 -6.21 -10.96
N CYS A 139 -13.57 -7.44 -11.07
CA CYS A 139 -12.24 -7.79 -10.59
C CYS A 139 -11.21 -7.57 -11.71
N SER A 140 -10.68 -6.35 -11.83
CA SER A 140 -9.50 -6.08 -12.65
C SER A 140 -8.28 -6.03 -11.73
N THR A 141 -7.50 -7.10 -11.67
CA THR A 141 -6.19 -7.08 -11.00
C THR A 141 -5.23 -6.29 -11.88
N GLY A 142 -5.11 -5.00 -11.60
CA GLY A 142 -4.08 -4.15 -12.18
C GLY A 142 -2.83 -4.25 -11.31
N ASP A 143 -1.91 -5.12 -11.67
CA ASP A 143 -0.53 -5.05 -11.21
C ASP A 143 0.24 -4.19 -12.22
N PRO A 144 0.84 -3.05 -11.83
CA PRO A 144 1.66 -2.25 -12.73
C PRO A 144 2.87 -3.00 -13.33
N GLY A 145 3.15 -4.22 -12.90
CA GLY A 145 4.25 -5.06 -13.41
C GLY A 145 3.96 -5.95 -14.62
N ALA A 146 2.72 -6.06 -15.10
CA ALA A 146 2.38 -6.95 -16.22
C ALA A 146 1.92 -6.14 -17.45
N ASP A 147 2.86 -5.95 -18.38
CA ASP A 147 2.65 -5.37 -19.70
C ASP A 147 1.62 -6.21 -20.48
N HIS A 148 0.42 -5.68 -20.75
CA HIS A 148 -0.49 -6.28 -21.71
C HIS A 148 -1.38 -5.24 -22.41
N HIS A 149 -1.04 -4.99 -23.66
CA HIS A 149 -1.94 -4.51 -24.70
C HIS A 149 -3.21 -5.38 -24.78
N ALA A 150 -4.39 -4.76 -24.77
CA ALA A 150 -5.58 -5.32 -25.42
C ALA A 150 -6.56 -4.21 -25.82
N GLU A 151 -6.93 -4.27 -27.10
CA GLU A 151 -7.74 -3.35 -27.88
C GLU A 151 -9.22 -3.81 -27.92
N HIS A 152 -10.13 -2.83 -27.82
CA HIS A 152 -11.36 -2.60 -28.61
C HIS A 152 -12.65 -3.47 -28.61
N GLN A 153 -13.77 -2.70 -28.57
CA GLN A 153 -15.09 -2.81 -29.27
C GLN A 153 -16.14 -3.83 -28.80
N HIS A 154 -17.47 -3.63 -28.91
CA HIS A 154 -18.39 -2.50 -29.11
C HIS A 154 -19.83 -3.01 -28.80
N HIS A 155 -20.80 -2.08 -28.80
CA HIS A 155 -22.26 -2.14 -28.51
C HIS A 155 -23.09 -3.40 -28.89
N HIS A 156 -24.24 -3.62 -28.21
CA HIS A 156 -25.59 -3.32 -28.73
C HIS A 156 -26.75 -3.59 -27.73
N HIS A 157 -27.80 -2.78 -27.89
CA HIS A 157 -29.10 -2.74 -27.18
C HIS A 157 -30.03 -3.90 -27.59
N ASP A 158 -30.80 -4.48 -26.66
CA ASP A 158 -32.23 -4.78 -26.87
C ASP A 158 -32.94 -5.21 -25.57
N GLN A 159 -34.14 -4.66 -25.36
CA GLN A 159 -34.96 -4.86 -24.16
C GLN A 159 -35.92 -6.05 -24.31
N CYS A 160 -36.07 -6.84 -23.23
CA CYS A 160 -37.32 -7.01 -22.47
C CYS A 160 -37.13 -8.12 -21.42
N VAL A 161 -37.05 -7.77 -20.13
CA VAL A 161 -37.05 -8.73 -19.02
C VAL A 161 -38.31 -8.53 -18.17
N ARG A 162 -39.08 -9.60 -17.95
CA ARG A 162 -40.12 -9.64 -16.91
C ARG A 162 -39.49 -10.10 -15.60
N HIS A 163 -39.50 -9.19 -14.63
CA HIS A 163 -39.27 -9.30 -13.18
C HIS A 163 -38.52 -10.53 -12.65
N ALA A 164 -37.23 -10.31 -12.32
CA ALA A 164 -36.50 -11.12 -11.37
C ALA A 164 -36.84 -10.67 -9.93
N THR A 165 -37.12 -11.61 -9.04
CA THR A 165 -37.23 -11.33 -7.60
C THR A 165 -35.84 -11.47 -6.98
N THR A 166 -35.16 -10.35 -6.72
CA THR A 166 -33.85 -10.35 -6.08
C THR A 166 -34.00 -10.66 -4.60
N GLY A 167 -33.65 -11.88 -4.20
CA GLY A 167 -33.52 -12.24 -2.79
C GLY A 167 -32.22 -11.66 -2.23
N ARG A 168 -32.27 -10.45 -1.67
CA ARG A 168 -31.14 -9.90 -0.91
C ARG A 168 -30.99 -10.69 0.39
N SER A 169 -30.05 -11.64 0.45
CA SER A 169 -29.66 -12.27 1.72
C SER A 169 -28.77 -11.30 2.48
N THR A 170 -29.37 -10.37 3.22
CA THR A 170 -28.66 -9.69 4.31
C THR A 170 -28.55 -10.67 5.47
N THR A 171 -27.35 -11.16 5.75
CA THR A 171 -27.07 -11.79 7.04
C THR A 171 -27.33 -10.77 8.14
N ARG A 172 -28.50 -10.87 8.76
CA ARG A 172 -28.97 -10.05 9.89
C ARG A 172 -28.01 -10.23 11.08
N PRO A 173 -27.50 -9.15 11.70
CA PRO A 173 -26.78 -9.28 12.97
C PRO A 173 -27.73 -9.82 14.04
N THR A 174 -27.28 -10.87 14.72
CA THR A 174 -27.92 -11.49 15.89
C THR A 174 -28.42 -10.42 16.88
N PRO A 175 -29.70 -10.43 17.31
CA PRO A 175 -30.14 -9.56 18.39
C PRO A 175 -29.45 -9.96 19.70
N ARG A 176 -28.74 -8.99 20.27
CA ARG A 176 -28.14 -9.04 21.60
C ARG A 176 -29.24 -9.38 22.62
N ALA A 177 -29.06 -10.47 23.37
CA ALA A 177 -29.95 -10.85 24.45
C ALA A 177 -30.02 -9.72 25.49
N VAL A 178 -31.23 -9.25 25.78
CA VAL A 178 -31.54 -8.41 26.94
C VAL A 178 -31.69 -9.35 28.13
N PRO A 179 -30.91 -9.23 29.21
CA PRO A 179 -31.15 -10.03 30.40
C PRO A 179 -32.37 -9.49 31.15
N THR A 180 -33.41 -10.31 31.22
CA THR A 180 -34.54 -10.11 32.12
C THR A 180 -34.05 -10.27 33.56
N ARG A 181 -34.15 -9.21 34.37
CA ARG A 181 -33.94 -9.31 35.82
C ARG A 181 -35.28 -9.68 36.46
N VAL A 182 -35.27 -10.80 37.18
CA VAL A 182 -36.36 -11.30 38.04
C VAL A 182 -36.51 -10.38 39.25
#